data_AF-A0A392PFB4-F1
#
_entry.id   AF-A0A392PFB4-F1
#
_cell.length_a   1.000
_cell.length_b   1.000
_cell.length_c   1.000
_cell.angle_alpha   90.00
_cell.angle_beta   90.00
_cell.angle_gamma   90.00
#
_symmetry.space_group_name_H-M   'P 1'
#
loop_
_entity.id
_entity.type
_entity.pdbx_description
1 polymer ?
#
loop_
_entity_poly.entity_id
_entity_poly.type
_entity_poly.pdbx_seq_one_letter_code
_entity_poly.pdbx_strand_id
1 'polypeptide(L)'
;MLHKTGCILLSVGQNKFHGEALDTLHFFVNQSDYAVQTLRNVTEYLSLAKTIYVNQIPLPSDVLDGIDKLNVDLNTAADTLSEKTDENSVKIRRVFNYVRLALFVMAGVIFLLALTGL
;
A
#
# COMPACT_ATOMS: atom_id res chain seq x y z
N MET A 1 -37.78 -13.03 14.64
CA MET A 1 -37.47 -12.44 13.31
C MET A 1 -36.23 -11.55 13.31
N LEU A 2 -35.94 -10.81 14.39
CA LEU A 2 -34.78 -9.91 14.48
C LEU A 2 -33.41 -10.60 14.30
N HIS A 3 -33.27 -11.86 14.74
CA HIS A 3 -32.02 -12.62 14.67
C HIS A 3 -31.58 -12.99 13.24
N LYS A 4 -32.51 -13.37 12.35
CA LYS A 4 -32.18 -13.74 10.96
C LYS A 4 -31.75 -12.53 10.14
N THR A 5 -32.43 -11.40 10.32
CA THR A 5 -32.09 -10.14 9.64
C THR A 5 -30.72 -9.61 10.09
N GLY A 6 -30.38 -9.76 11.38
CA GLY A 6 -29.08 -9.36 11.92
C GLY A 6 -27.90 -10.13 11.32
N CYS A 7 -28.00 -11.46 11.19
CA CYS A 7 -26.95 -12.28 10.58
C CYS A 7 -26.75 -11.97 9.08
N ILE A 8 -27.85 -11.76 8.35
CA ILE A 8 -27.80 -11.39 6.91
C ILE A 8 -27.14 -10.01 6.75
N LEU A 9 -27.57 -9.01 7.54
CA LEU A 9 -27.00 -7.67 7.51
C LEU A 9 -25.50 -7.68 7.85
N LEU A 10 -25.11 -8.46 8.86
CA LEU A 10 -23.72 -8.62 9.25
C LEU A 10 -22.88 -9.28 8.14
N SER A 11 -23.40 -10.31 7.48
CA SER A 11 -22.70 -11.00 6.38
C SER A 11 -22.50 -10.09 5.17
N VAL A 12 -23.54 -9.32 4.79
CA VAL A 12 -23.47 -8.34 3.71
C VAL A 12 -22.50 -7.21 4.06
N GLY A 13 -22.58 -6.69 5.28
CA GLY A 13 -21.69 -5.64 5.79
C GLY A 13 -20.22 -6.08 5.81
N GLN A 14 -19.93 -7.30 6.29
CA GLN A 14 -18.58 -7.88 6.26
C GLN A 14 -18.02 -8.00 4.85
N ASN A 15 -18.82 -8.53 3.91
CA ASN A 15 -18.37 -8.71 2.54
C ASN A 15 -18.07 -7.37 1.86
N LYS A 16 -18.96 -6.38 2.06
CA LYS A 16 -18.75 -5.03 1.55
C LYS A 16 -17.52 -4.37 2.17
N PHE A 17 -17.40 -4.39 3.50
CA PHE A 17 -16.24 -3.82 4.19
C PHE A 17 -14.93 -4.45 3.71
N HIS A 18 -14.88 -5.78 3.61
CA HIS A 18 -13.69 -6.49 3.15
C HIS A 18 -13.31 -6.11 1.72
N GLY A 19 -14.28 -5.98 0.81
CA GLY A 19 -14.05 -5.52 -0.55
C GLY A 19 -13.50 -4.09 -0.59
N GLU A 20 -14.21 -3.13 0.01
CA GLU A 20 -13.83 -1.72 0.04
C GLU A 20 -12.45 -1.50 0.69
N ALA A 21 -12.13 -2.27 1.73
CA ALA A 21 -10.85 -2.21 2.40
C ALA A 21 -9.71 -2.73 1.51
N LEU A 22 -9.94 -3.80 0.74
CA LEU A 22 -8.96 -4.31 -0.23
C LEU A 22 -8.80 -3.38 -1.43
N ASP A 23 -9.88 -2.78 -1.92
CA ASP A 23 -9.85 -1.80 -3.01
C ASP A 23 -9.09 -0.54 -2.59
N THR A 24 -9.33 -0.06 -1.37
CA THR A 24 -8.56 1.05 -0.79
C THR A 24 -7.08 0.69 -0.70
N LEU A 25 -6.75 -0.51 -0.21
CA LEU A 25 -5.37 -0.96 -0.14
C LEU A 25 -4.72 -1.03 -1.54
N HIS A 26 -5.44 -1.55 -2.53
CA HIS A 26 -4.97 -1.63 -3.91
C HIS A 26 -4.70 -0.24 -4.49
N PHE A 27 -5.57 0.73 -4.23
CA PHE A 27 -5.33 2.12 -4.60
C PHE A 27 -4.02 2.65 -3.99
N PHE A 28 -3.78 2.44 -2.69
CA PHE A 28 -2.53 2.88 -2.05
C PHE A 28 -1.29 2.22 -2.65
N VAL A 29 -1.33 0.92 -2.94
CA VAL A 29 -0.24 0.21 -3.61
C VAL A 29 0.01 0.82 -4.99
N ASN A 30 -1.02 1.01 -5.80
CA ASN A 30 -0.88 1.59 -7.14
C ASN A 30 -0.34 3.03 -7.12
N GLN A 31 -0.77 3.85 -6.15
CA GLN A 31 -0.23 5.20 -5.97
C GLN A 31 1.25 5.17 -5.55
N SER A 32 1.66 4.18 -4.74
CA SER A 32 3.07 4.00 -4.39
C SER A 32 3.91 3.60 -5.60
N ASP A 33 3.42 2.68 -6.45
CA ASP A 33 4.12 2.24 -7.65
C ASP A 33 4.32 3.40 -8.63
N TYR A 34 3.33 4.28 -8.75
CA TYR A 34 3.44 5.50 -9.54
C TYR A 34 4.52 6.45 -8.98
N ALA A 35 4.57 6.62 -7.66
CA ALA A 35 5.60 7.45 -7.02
C ALA A 35 7.00 6.85 -7.18
N VAL A 36 7.16 5.53 -7.03
CA VAL A 36 8.40 4.79 -7.29
C VAL A 36 8.87 5.02 -8.72
N GLN A 37 8.00 4.83 -9.71
CA GLN A 37 8.32 5.09 -11.12
C GLN A 37 8.72 6.54 -11.37
N THR A 38 8.03 7.49 -10.74
CA THR A 38 8.38 8.91 -10.84
C THR A 38 9.78 9.19 -10.30
N LEU A 39 10.13 8.64 -9.13
CA LEU A 39 11.47 8.79 -8.55
C LEU A 39 12.56 8.18 -9.44
N ARG A 40 12.31 7.01 -10.05
CA ARG A 40 13.24 6.38 -10.99
C ARG A 40 13.42 7.22 -12.26
N ASN A 41 12.34 7.71 -12.86
CA ASN A 41 12.41 8.56 -14.03
C ASN A 41 13.20 9.85 -13.76
N VAL A 42 12.97 10.50 -12.62
CA VAL A 42 13.73 11.70 -12.23
C VAL A 42 15.21 11.39 -12.06
N THR A 43 15.55 10.25 -11.44
CA THR A 43 16.95 9.80 -11.31
C THR A 43 17.60 9.60 -12.68
N GLU A 44 16.91 8.95 -13.62
CA GLU A 44 17.39 8.77 -14.99
C GLU A 44 17.60 10.10 -15.72
N TYR A 45 16.64 11.04 -15.60
CA TYR A 45 16.78 12.38 -16.17
C TYR A 45 17.99 13.13 -15.59
N LEU A 46 18.23 13.06 -14.29
CA LEU A 46 19.40 13.67 -13.66
C LEU A 46 20.70 13.05 -14.17
N SER A 47 20.75 11.73 -14.34
CA SER A 47 21.91 11.02 -14.89
C SER A 47 22.22 11.48 -16.32
N LEU A 48 21.20 11.53 -17.19
CA LEU A 48 21.34 12.01 -18.57
C LEU A 48 21.77 13.48 -18.63
N ALA A 49 21.14 14.34 -17.81
CA ALA A 49 21.49 15.75 -17.75
C ALA A 49 22.95 15.96 -17.31
N LYS A 50 23.42 15.20 -16.32
CA LYS A 50 24.83 15.23 -15.88
C LYS A 50 25.78 14.87 -17.02
N THR A 51 25.52 13.79 -17.76
CA THR A 51 26.35 13.37 -18.90
C THR A 51 26.39 14.42 -20.02
N ILE A 52 25.24 14.99 -20.37
CA ILE A 52 25.16 16.01 -21.42
C ILE A 52 25.94 17.27 -21.03
N TYR A 53 25.77 17.75 -19.80
CA TYR A 53 26.46 18.96 -19.34
C TYR A 53 27.97 18.75 -19.23
N VAL A 54 28.44 17.64 -18.66
CA VAL A 54 29.89 17.34 -18.59
C VAL A 54 30.55 17.41 -19.99
N ASN A 55 29.82 17.07 -21.05
CA ASN A 55 30.34 17.10 -22.42
C ASN A 55 30.22 18.47 -23.12
N GLN A 56 29.37 19.38 -22.65
CA GLN A 56 29.09 20.65 -23.32
C GLN A 56 29.54 21.89 -22.53
N ILE A 57 29.34 21.90 -21.20
CA ILE A 57 29.69 22.97 -20.27
C ILE A 57 30.17 22.33 -18.96
N PRO A 58 31.46 22.40 -18.60
CA PRO A 58 31.96 21.76 -17.39
C PRO A 58 31.31 22.39 -16.15
N LEU A 59 30.52 21.58 -15.43
CA LEU A 59 29.94 21.97 -14.15
C LEU A 59 31.01 21.90 -13.04
N PRO A 60 30.94 22.77 -12.02
CA PRO A 60 31.74 22.66 -10.82
C PRO A 60 31.60 21.31 -10.12
N SER A 61 32.67 20.83 -9.48
CA SER A 61 32.71 19.50 -8.84
C SER A 61 31.67 19.34 -7.73
N ASP A 62 31.42 20.38 -6.96
CA ASP A 62 30.43 20.42 -5.89
C ASP A 62 28.99 20.19 -6.40
N VAL A 63 28.69 20.70 -7.60
CA VAL A 63 27.40 20.47 -8.27
C VAL A 63 27.30 19.02 -8.75
N LEU A 64 28.38 18.46 -9.31
CA LEU A 64 28.42 17.07 -9.77
C LEU A 64 28.25 16.07 -8.62
N ASP A 65 28.86 16.35 -7.47
CA ASP A 65 28.75 15.55 -6.24
C ASP A 65 27.33 15.66 -5.65
N GLY A 66 26.74 16.86 -5.70
CA GLY A 66 25.34 17.07 -5.30
C GLY A 66 24.34 16.26 -6.13
N ILE A 67 24.55 16.18 -7.45
CA ILE A 67 23.73 15.35 -8.35
C ILE A 67 23.90 13.86 -8.04
N ASP A 68 25.13 13.39 -7.78
CA ASP A 68 25.35 11.98 -7.43
C ASP A 68 24.65 11.61 -6.13
N LYS A 69 24.78 12.46 -5.11
CA LYS A 69 24.08 12.27 -3.85
C LYS A 69 22.56 12.24 -4.04
N LEU A 70 22.01 13.18 -4.81
CA LEU A 70 20.58 13.23 -5.08
C LEU A 70 20.09 11.99 -5.84
N ASN A 71 20.86 11.46 -6.80
CA ASN A 71 20.52 10.20 -7.48
C ASN A 71 20.52 9.00 -6.53
N VAL A 72 21.47 8.93 -5.59
CA VAL A 72 21.49 7.87 -4.57
C VAL A 72 20.28 7.99 -3.65
N ASP A 73 19.97 9.21 -3.19
CA ASP A 73 18.84 9.48 -2.29
C ASP A 73 17.50 9.14 -2.96
N LEU A 74 17.31 9.51 -4.24
CA LEU A 74 16.10 9.22 -5.00
C LEU A 74 15.91 7.71 -5.24
N ASN A 75 16.96 7.00 -5.61
CA ASN A 75 16.91 5.54 -5.76
C ASN A 75 16.58 4.86 -4.43
N THR A 76 17.24 5.28 -3.35
CA THR A 76 17.00 4.75 -1.99
C THR A 76 15.56 5.00 -1.55
N ALA A 77 15.01 6.19 -1.84
CA ALA A 77 13.62 6.51 -1.55
C ALA A 77 12.66 5.64 -2.36
N ALA A 78 12.95 5.38 -3.63
CA ALA A 78 12.17 4.49 -4.49
C ALA A 78 12.19 3.04 -3.99
N ASP A 79 13.36 2.52 -3.62
CA ASP A 79 13.52 1.18 -3.02
C ASP A 79 12.75 1.07 -1.70
N THR A 80 12.95 2.03 -0.80
CA THR A 80 12.28 2.05 0.52
C THR A 80 10.78 2.11 0.37
N LEU A 81 10.26 2.94 -0.54
CA LEU A 81 8.82 3.09 -0.76
C LEU A 81 8.22 1.80 -1.32
N SER A 82 8.91 1.17 -2.28
CA SER A 82 8.48 -0.11 -2.85
C SER A 82 8.46 -1.22 -1.80
N GLU A 83 9.56 -1.40 -1.06
CA GLU A 83 9.68 -2.42 -0.01
C GLU A 83 8.62 -2.21 1.07
N LYS A 84 8.51 -0.99 1.62
CA LYS A 84 7.57 -0.72 2.72
C LYS A 84 6.13 -0.84 2.26
N THR A 85 5.81 -0.49 1.01
CA THR A 85 4.44 -0.62 0.52
C THR A 85 4.07 -2.09 0.30
N ASP A 86 4.98 -2.90 -0.26
CA ASP A 86 4.76 -4.35 -0.39
C ASP A 86 4.57 -5.00 0.99
N GLU A 87 5.50 -4.77 1.92
CA GLU A 87 5.41 -5.29 3.29
C GLU A 87 4.11 -4.90 3.99
N ASN A 88 3.73 -3.62 3.88
CA ASN A 88 2.52 -3.11 4.50
C ASN A 88 1.27 -3.69 3.84
N SER A 89 1.26 -3.85 2.52
CA SER A 89 0.13 -4.44 1.79
C SER A 89 -0.15 -5.86 2.25
N VAL A 90 0.91 -6.68 2.40
CA VAL A 90 0.79 -8.06 2.87
C VAL A 90 0.27 -8.09 4.32
N LYS A 91 0.81 -7.24 5.20
CA LYS A 91 0.38 -7.14 6.60
C LYS A 91 -1.08 -6.71 6.71
N ILE A 92 -1.48 -5.67 6.01
CA ILE A 92 -2.84 -5.12 6.05
C ILE A 92 -3.85 -6.13 5.47
N ARG A 93 -3.53 -6.77 4.34
CA ARG A 93 -4.38 -7.82 3.76
C ARG A 93 -4.60 -8.98 4.74
N ARG A 94 -3.56 -9.36 5.48
CA ARG A 94 -3.66 -10.37 6.54
C ARG A 94 -4.58 -9.92 7.67
N VAL A 95 -4.47 -8.67 8.12
CA VAL A 95 -5.37 -8.09 9.13
C VAL A 95 -6.83 -8.13 8.67
N PHE A 96 -7.13 -7.74 7.43
CA PHE A 96 -8.50 -7.78 6.92
C PHE A 96 -9.06 -9.20 6.82
N ASN A 97 -8.22 -10.19 6.52
CA ASN A 97 -8.60 -11.60 6.59
C ASN A 97 -8.90 -12.07 8.03
N TYR A 98 -8.10 -11.65 9.01
CA TYR A 98 -8.37 -11.94 10.42
C TYR A 98 -9.64 -11.29 10.94
N VAL A 99 -9.89 -10.03 10.57
CA VAL A 99 -11.15 -9.34 10.91
C VAL A 99 -12.34 -10.10 10.34
N ARG A 100 -12.27 -10.54 9.09
CA ARG A 100 -13.32 -11.37 8.46
C ARG A 100 -13.55 -12.67 9.22
N LEU A 101 -12.49 -13.37 9.61
CA LEU A 101 -12.58 -14.62 10.39
C LEU A 101 -13.20 -14.38 11.77
N ALA A 102 -12.74 -13.37 12.50
CA ALA A 102 -13.28 -13.03 13.82
C ALA A 102 -14.77 -12.71 13.76
N LEU A 103 -15.20 -11.99 12.72
CA LEU A 103 -16.59 -11.65 12.51
C LEU A 103 -17.46 -12.88 12.15
N PHE A 104 -16.92 -13.89 11.44
CA PHE A 104 -17.61 -15.18 11.27
C PHE A 104 -17.77 -15.94 12.60
N VAL A 105 -16.73 -15.96 13.44
CA VAL A 105 -16.79 -16.61 14.76
C VAL A 105 -17.84 -15.93 15.64
N MET A 106 -17.84 -14.60 15.69
CA MET A 106 -18.83 -13.81 16.43
C MET A 106 -20.25 -14.11 15.94
N ALA A 107 -20.47 -14.19 14.63
CA ALA A 107 -21.77 -14.55 14.07
C ALA A 107 -22.22 -15.96 14.52
N GLY A 108 -21.32 -16.93 14.56
CA GLY A 108 -21.59 -18.28 15.06
C GLY A 108 -21.95 -18.31 16.54
N VAL A 109 -21.22 -17.56 17.39
CA VAL A 109 -21.51 -17.46 18.83
C VAL A 109 -22.88 -16.84 19.05
N ILE A 110 -23.20 -15.72 18.39
CA ILE A 110 -24.51 -15.08 18.49
C ILE A 110 -25.61 -16.04 18.05
N PHE A 111 -25.39 -16.79 16.96
CA PHE A 111 -26.34 -17.79 16.47
C PHE A 111 -26.60 -18.91 17.49
N LEU A 112 -25.55 -19.42 18.16
CA LEU A 112 -25.69 -20.44 19.21
C LEU A 112 -26.43 -19.91 20.44
N LEU A 113 -26.10 -18.71 20.91
CA LEU A 113 -26.78 -18.06 22.04
C LEU A 113 -28.27 -17.88 21.77
N ALA A 114 -28.61 -17.47 20.54
CA ALA A 114 -29.97 -17.33 20.08
C ALA A 114 -30.75 -18.65 20.08
N LEU A 115 -30.10 -19.78 19.79
CA LEU A 115 -30.71 -21.10 19.84
C LEU A 115 -30.95 -21.58 21.28
N THR A 116 -30.03 -21.26 22.20
CA THR A 116 -30.15 -21.64 23.62
C THR A 116 -31.09 -20.73 24.42
N GLY A 117 -31.55 -19.62 23.84
CA GLY A 117 -32.43 -18.66 24.51
C GLY A 117 -31.76 -17.85 25.62
N LEU A 118 -30.41 -17.76 25.57
CA LEU A 118 -29.58 -16.97 26.47
C LEU A 118 -29.38 -15.55 25.92
#